data_AF-A0A536CNM2-F1
#
_entry.id   AF-A0A536CNM2-F1
#
_cell.length_a   1.000
_cell.length_b   1.000
_cell.length_c   1.000
_cell.angle_alpha   90.00
_cell.angle_beta   90.00
_cell.angle_gamma   90.00
#
_symmetry.space_group_name_H-M   'P 1'
#
loop_
_entity.id
_entity.type
_entity.pdbx_description
1 polymer ?
#
loop_
_entity_poly.entity_id
_entity_poly.type
_entity_poly.pdbx_seq_one_letter_code
_entity_poly.pdbx_strand_id
1 'polypeptide(L)'
;MAADICGVHAQVAASSELMLGVRVRDITRRDVREALWEKRTLVKTVGLRGTLHLFPAAEVPVWMAANRLRFPAEEKRVVKAGIDADELNSVIEAISDIVGAEPITRPELEARLEERVGGWATSTNQGWAGNYK
;
A
#
# COMPACT_ATOMS: atom_id res chain seq x y z
N MET A 1 15.68 -13.35 4.17
CA MET A 1 16.01 -12.47 3.01
C MET A 1 15.23 -11.16 3.00
N ALA A 2 13.91 -11.12 2.75
CA ALA A 2 13.16 -9.86 2.84
C ALA A 2 13.16 -9.29 4.27
N ALA A 3 12.98 -10.15 5.27
CA ALA A 3 13.13 -9.82 6.69
C ALA A 3 14.50 -9.20 7.01
N ASP A 4 15.57 -9.87 6.55
CA ASP A 4 16.97 -9.55 6.87
C ASP A 4 17.40 -8.14 6.42
N ILE A 5 16.68 -7.54 5.47
CA ILE A 5 16.93 -6.19 4.95
C ILE A 5 15.77 -5.23 5.20
N CYS A 6 14.87 -5.55 6.13
CA CYS A 6 13.74 -4.70 6.49
C CYS A 6 12.80 -4.38 5.31
N GLY A 7 12.57 -5.38 4.46
CA GLY A 7 11.73 -5.29 3.27
C GLY A 7 12.48 -4.91 2.00
N VAL A 8 11.87 -5.26 0.85
CA VAL A 8 12.40 -4.95 -0.48
C VAL A 8 11.56 -3.85 -1.12
N HIS A 9 12.17 -2.75 -1.54
CA HIS A 9 11.42 -1.70 -2.24
C HIS A 9 10.79 -2.22 -3.53
N ALA A 10 9.51 -1.94 -3.75
CA ALA A 10 8.65 -2.67 -4.69
C ALA A 10 7.72 -1.77 -5.53
N GLN A 11 8.04 -0.47 -5.63
CA GLN A 11 7.30 0.45 -6.50
C GLN A 11 7.29 -0.04 -7.95
N VAL A 12 8.45 -0.51 -8.42
CA VAL A 12 8.61 -1.22 -9.69
C VAL A 12 8.86 -2.70 -9.39
N ALA A 13 7.93 -3.57 -9.80
CA ALA A 13 7.97 -5.00 -9.45
C ALA A 13 9.25 -5.70 -9.94
N ALA A 14 9.70 -5.39 -11.16
CA ALA A 14 10.93 -5.96 -11.71
C ALA A 14 12.18 -5.60 -10.87
N SER A 15 12.21 -4.40 -10.27
CA SER A 15 13.30 -3.99 -9.39
C SER A 15 13.34 -4.84 -8.12
N SER A 16 12.19 -5.11 -7.50
CA SER A 16 12.15 -6.02 -6.33
C SER A 16 12.56 -7.45 -6.66
N GLU A 17 12.16 -7.97 -7.84
CA GLU A 17 12.57 -9.30 -8.31
C GLU A 17 14.11 -9.35 -8.49
N LEU A 18 14.72 -8.32 -9.09
CA LEU A 18 16.18 -8.23 -9.24
C LEU A 18 16.93 -8.10 -7.91
N MET A 19 16.42 -7.27 -6.99
CA MET A 19 17.02 -7.09 -5.66
C MET A 19 17.08 -8.39 -4.87
N LEU A 20 16.06 -9.25 -5.00
CA LEU A 20 16.05 -10.59 -4.44
C LEU A 20 16.96 -11.54 -5.23
N GLY A 21 16.93 -11.48 -6.57
CA GLY A 21 17.74 -12.30 -7.47
C GLY A 21 19.25 -12.20 -7.22
N VAL A 22 19.75 -11.02 -6.85
CA VAL A 22 21.17 -10.83 -6.53
C VAL A 22 21.57 -11.28 -5.11
N ARG A 23 20.60 -11.68 -4.28
CA ARG A 23 20.82 -12.02 -2.86
C ARG A 23 20.46 -13.46 -2.51
N VAL A 24 19.54 -14.07 -3.25
CA VAL A 24 19.07 -15.43 -2.99
C VAL A 24 19.54 -16.33 -4.12
N ARG A 25 20.32 -17.35 -3.80
CA ARG A 25 20.80 -18.32 -4.78
C ARG A 25 19.61 -19.05 -5.41
N ASP A 26 19.67 -19.23 -6.73
CA ASP A 26 18.69 -19.96 -7.55
C ASP A 26 17.24 -19.44 -7.51
N ILE A 27 16.99 -18.26 -6.91
CA ILE A 27 15.66 -17.66 -6.94
C ILE A 27 15.32 -17.17 -8.35
N THR A 28 14.09 -17.40 -8.75
CA THR A 28 13.52 -16.89 -10.00
C THR A 28 12.43 -15.87 -9.73
N ARG A 29 12.08 -15.08 -10.75
CA ARG A 29 10.90 -14.20 -10.68
C ARG A 29 9.60 -14.95 -10.36
N ARG A 30 9.52 -16.23 -10.77
CA ARG A 30 8.34 -17.06 -10.53
C ARG A 30 8.19 -17.34 -9.04
N ASP A 31 9.28 -17.64 -8.35
CA ASP A 31 9.25 -17.92 -6.91
C ASP A 31 8.78 -16.70 -6.11
N VAL A 32 9.19 -15.49 -6.52
CA VAL A 32 8.73 -14.23 -5.90
C VAL A 32 7.22 -14.02 -6.12
N ARG A 33 6.72 -14.30 -7.32
CA ARG A 33 5.29 -14.16 -7.64
C ARG A 33 4.43 -15.21 -6.96
N GLU A 34 4.91 -16.45 -6.90
CA GLU A 34 4.26 -17.54 -6.16
C GLU A 34 4.18 -17.20 -4.67
N ALA A 35 5.26 -16.67 -4.08
CA ALA A 35 5.27 -16.19 -2.70
C ALA A 35 4.25 -15.08 -2.44
N LEU A 36 3.99 -14.20 -3.42
CA LEU A 36 3.04 -13.09 -3.32
C LEU A 36 1.58 -13.52 -3.50
N TRP A 37 1.29 -14.28 -4.55
CA TRP A 37 -0.08 -14.49 -5.01
C TRP A 37 -0.67 -15.83 -4.59
N GLU A 38 0.17 -16.87 -4.51
CA GLU A 38 -0.25 -18.25 -4.23
C GLU A 38 -0.01 -18.62 -2.77
N LYS A 39 1.26 -18.58 -2.33
CA LYS A 39 1.66 -18.98 -0.97
C LYS A 39 1.34 -17.93 0.10
N ARG A 40 1.12 -16.67 -0.31
CA ARG A 40 0.88 -15.51 0.58
C ARG A 40 1.93 -15.37 1.70
N THR A 41 3.17 -15.79 1.45
CA THR A 41 4.28 -15.64 2.40
C THR A 41 4.94 -14.27 2.29
N LEU A 42 4.72 -13.55 1.19
CA LEU A 42 5.06 -12.15 1.01
C LEU A 42 3.79 -11.31 0.80
N VAL A 43 3.87 -10.04 1.22
CA VAL A 43 2.85 -9.02 0.97
C VAL A 43 3.49 -7.80 0.33
N LYS A 44 2.79 -7.18 -0.63
CA LYS A 44 3.15 -5.87 -1.17
C LYS A 44 2.27 -4.81 -0.52
N THR A 45 2.86 -3.92 0.26
CA THR A 45 2.12 -2.86 0.96
C THR A 45 2.96 -1.60 1.13
N VAL A 46 2.34 -0.51 1.57
CA VAL A 46 3.03 0.73 1.92
C VAL A 46 3.91 0.47 3.13
N GLY A 47 5.21 0.72 2.99
CA GLY A 47 6.21 0.50 4.02
C GLY A 47 6.97 1.77 4.37
N LEU A 48 8.25 1.59 4.66
CA LEU A 48 9.17 2.65 5.02
C LEU A 48 9.08 3.84 4.05
N ARG A 49 9.04 5.04 4.64
CA ARG A 49 8.94 6.30 3.90
C ARG A 49 7.72 6.40 2.97
N GLY A 50 6.67 5.60 3.18
CA GLY A 50 5.41 5.73 2.45
C GLY A 50 5.47 5.16 1.02
N THR A 51 6.45 4.31 0.75
CA THR A 51 6.65 3.68 -0.57
C THR A 51 6.31 2.20 -0.51
N LEU A 52 5.98 1.60 -1.66
CA LEU A 52 5.63 0.18 -1.72
C LEU A 52 6.84 -0.70 -1.43
N HIS A 53 6.67 -1.70 -0.57
CA HIS A 53 7.67 -2.70 -0.22
C HIS A 53 7.07 -4.10 -0.26
N LEU A 54 7.94 -5.10 -0.47
CA LEU A 54 7.66 -6.50 -0.15
C LEU A 54 8.13 -6.79 1.27
N PHE A 55 7.22 -7.30 2.10
CA PHE A 55 7.54 -7.79 3.45
C PHE A 55 7.12 -9.24 3.60
N PRO A 56 7.76 -10.01 4.50
CA PRO A 56 7.16 -11.25 5.00
C PRO A 56 5.76 -10.97 5.55
N ALA A 57 4.79 -11.80 5.19
CA ALA A 57 3.39 -11.60 5.61
C ALA A 57 3.23 -11.54 7.15
N ALA A 58 4.03 -12.33 7.88
CA ALA A 58 4.03 -12.34 9.34
C ALA A 58 4.52 -11.02 9.98
N GLU A 59 5.24 -10.16 9.24
CA GLU A 59 5.78 -8.90 9.77
C GLU A 59 4.89 -7.70 9.48
N VAL A 60 3.78 -7.86 8.75
CA VAL A 60 2.86 -6.75 8.44
C VAL A 60 2.46 -5.95 9.67
N PRO A 61 2.08 -6.57 10.82
CA PRO A 61 1.71 -5.80 12.01
C PRO A 61 2.82 -4.87 12.50
N VAL A 62 4.09 -5.31 12.42
CA VAL A 62 5.26 -4.52 12.84
C VAL A 62 5.44 -3.33 11.90
N TRP A 63 5.40 -3.55 10.59
CA TRP A 63 5.58 -2.47 9.61
C TRP A 63 4.42 -1.48 9.60
N MET A 64 3.18 -1.94 9.82
CA MET A 64 2.02 -1.07 9.97
C MET A 64 2.12 -0.21 11.25
N ALA A 65 2.59 -0.78 12.36
CA ALA A 65 2.84 -0.03 13.59
C ALA A 65 3.92 1.03 13.39
N ALA A 66 5.04 0.68 12.75
CA ALA A 66 6.12 1.63 12.45
C ALA A 66 5.65 2.78 11.54
N ASN A 67 4.76 2.51 10.57
CA ASN A 67 4.22 3.54 9.68
C ASN A 67 3.38 4.60 10.41
N ARG A 68 2.78 4.28 11.58
CA ARG A 68 1.99 5.25 12.36
C ARG A 68 2.79 6.49 12.77
N LEU A 69 4.12 6.38 12.87
CA LEU A 69 5.01 7.50 13.16
C LEU A 69 4.92 8.63 12.11
N ARG A 70 4.41 8.33 10.91
CA ARG A 70 4.20 9.32 9.85
C ARG A 70 2.85 10.03 9.93
N PHE A 71 1.86 9.45 10.60
CA PHE A 71 0.47 9.90 10.50
C PHE A 71 0.28 11.37 10.87
N PRO A 72 0.89 11.91 11.95
CA PRO A 72 0.75 13.33 12.27
C PRO A 72 1.29 14.28 11.18
N ALA A 73 2.34 13.87 10.45
CA ALA A 73 2.89 14.66 9.36
C ALA A 73 2.03 14.56 8.09
N GLU A 74 1.47 13.38 7.81
CA GLU A 74 0.54 13.18 6.70
C GLU A 74 -0.78 13.93 6.91
N GLU A 75 -1.35 13.88 8.12
CA GLU A 75 -2.56 14.62 8.50
C GLU A 75 -2.38 16.12 8.27
N LYS A 76 -1.28 16.70 8.78
CA LYS A 76 -0.93 18.10 8.52
C LYS A 76 -0.80 18.42 7.04
N ARG A 77 -0.27 17.49 6.24
CA ARG A 77 -0.10 17.65 4.79
C ARG A 77 -1.44 17.69 4.07
N VAL A 78 -2.39 16.81 4.42
CA VAL A 78 -3.72 16.75 3.78
C VAL A 78 -4.62 17.90 4.22
N VAL A 79 -4.57 18.29 5.50
CA VAL A 79 -5.26 19.51 5.98
C VAL A 79 -4.75 20.75 5.27
N LYS A 80 -3.43 20.87 5.08
CA LYS A 80 -2.84 21.96 4.28
C LYS A 80 -3.26 21.91 2.80
N ALA A 81 -3.61 20.74 2.28
CA ALA A 81 -4.14 20.57 0.93
C ALA A 81 -5.64 20.87 0.83
N GLY A 82 -6.30 21.22 1.93
CA GLY A 82 -7.71 21.61 1.97
C GLY A 82 -8.69 20.47 2.24
N ILE A 83 -8.21 19.29 2.66
CA ILE A 83 -9.07 18.18 3.09
C ILE A 83 -9.28 18.31 4.60
N ASP A 84 -10.52 18.39 5.06
CA ASP A 84 -10.80 18.47 6.49
C ASP A 84 -10.44 17.15 7.21
N ALA A 85 -10.08 17.24 8.49
CA ALA A 85 -9.67 16.06 9.26
C ALA A 85 -10.83 15.07 9.49
N ASP A 86 -12.05 15.56 9.69
CA ASP A 86 -13.23 14.72 9.86
C ASP A 86 -13.62 14.07 8.53
N GLU A 87 -13.49 14.80 7.41
CA GLU A 87 -13.63 14.25 6.06
C GLU A 87 -12.62 13.11 5.82
N LEU A 88 -11.33 13.35 6.12
CA LEU A 88 -10.30 12.31 6.01
C LEU A 88 -10.63 11.07 6.83
N ASN A 89 -11.05 11.25 8.09
CA ASN A 89 -11.42 10.15 8.97
C ASN A 89 -12.63 9.38 8.43
N SER A 90 -13.64 10.07 7.89
CA SER A 90 -14.80 9.42 7.28
C SER A 90 -14.42 8.52 6.09
N VAL A 91 -13.44 8.92 5.28
CA VAL A 91 -12.92 8.11 4.17
C VAL A 91 -12.15 6.91 4.70
N ILE A 92 -11.31 7.08 5.72
CA ILE A 92 -10.56 5.98 6.35
C ILE A 92 -11.51 4.93 6.93
N GLU A 93 -12.54 5.35 7.65
CA GLU A 93 -13.58 4.48 8.21
C GLU A 93 -14.32 3.73 7.09
N ALA A 94 -14.75 4.44 6.05
CA ALA A 94 -15.43 3.82 4.91
C ALA A 94 -14.55 2.78 4.18
N ILE A 95 -13.24 3.06 4.00
CA ILE A 95 -12.29 2.08 3.44
C ILE A 95 -12.20 0.85 4.35
N SER A 96 -12.13 1.04 5.67
CA SER A 96 -12.06 -0.06 6.64
C SER A 96 -13.31 -0.94 6.63
N ASP A 97 -14.48 -0.37 6.34
CA ASP A 97 -15.74 -1.12 6.21
C ASP A 97 -15.89 -1.84 4.87
N ILE A 98 -15.37 -1.25 3.79
CA ILE A 98 -15.48 -1.82 2.44
C ILE A 98 -14.47 -2.95 2.22
N VAL A 99 -13.23 -2.78 2.68
CA VAL A 99 -12.13 -3.71 2.40
C VAL A 99 -12.15 -4.85 3.41
N GLY A 100 -12.26 -6.08 2.92
CA GLY A 100 -12.33 -7.28 3.74
C GLY A 100 -11.40 -8.40 3.25
N ALA A 101 -11.77 -9.64 3.57
CA ALA A 101 -11.02 -10.83 3.16
C ALA A 101 -11.04 -11.04 1.63
N GLU A 102 -12.14 -10.68 0.98
CA GLU A 102 -12.27 -10.76 -0.46
C GLU A 102 -11.56 -9.58 -1.15
N PRO A 103 -10.67 -9.84 -2.12
CA PRO A 103 -10.01 -8.78 -2.86
C PRO A 103 -11.01 -7.87 -3.58
N ILE A 104 -10.71 -6.57 -3.61
CA ILE A 104 -11.45 -5.56 -4.36
C ILE A 104 -10.49 -4.77 -5.24
N THR A 105 -10.94 -4.41 -6.44
CA THR A 105 -10.16 -3.53 -7.32
C THR A 105 -10.29 -2.07 -6.89
N ARG A 106 -9.36 -1.21 -7.33
CA ARG A 106 -9.45 0.22 -7.05
C ARG A 106 -10.73 0.88 -7.60
N PRO A 107 -11.16 0.63 -8.85
CA PRO A 107 -12.41 1.21 -9.36
C PRO A 107 -13.65 0.78 -8.57
N GLU A 108 -13.70 -0.47 -8.12
CA GLU A 108 -14.80 -0.96 -7.27
C GLU A 108 -14.78 -0.31 -5.88
N LEU A 109 -13.58 -0.12 -5.29
CA LEU A 109 -13.43 0.61 -4.04
C LEU A 109 -13.87 2.06 -4.19
N GLU A 110 -13.45 2.73 -5.27
CA GLU A 110 -13.85 4.11 -5.59
C GLU A 110 -15.37 4.23 -5.70
N ALA A 111 -16.03 3.37 -6.49
CA ALA A 111 -17.48 3.37 -6.63
C ALA A 111 -18.20 3.20 -5.28
N ARG A 112 -17.74 2.27 -4.44
CA ARG A 112 -18.32 2.05 -3.10
C ARG A 112 -18.05 3.20 -2.12
N LEU A 113 -16.94 3.92 -2.27
CA LEU A 113 -16.65 5.11 -1.47
C LEU A 113 -17.57 6.26 -1.88
N GLU A 114 -17.77 6.48 -3.18
CA GLU A 114 -18.67 7.53 -3.68
C GLU A 114 -20.11 7.34 -3.17
N GLU A 115 -20.59 6.10 -3.12
CA GLU A 115 -21.90 5.76 -2.57
C GLU A 115 -22.03 6.04 -1.06
N ARG A 116 -20.95 5.91 -0.29
CA ARG A 116 -20.96 6.02 1.18
C ARG A 116 -20.67 7.42 1.70
N VAL A 117 -19.66 8.07 1.14
CA VAL A 117 -19.15 9.36 1.64
C VAL A 117 -19.30 10.49 0.62
N GLY A 118 -19.62 10.17 -0.64
CA GLY A 118 -19.85 11.14 -1.72
C GLY A 118 -18.71 11.24 -2.73
N GLY A 119 -19.03 11.75 -3.93
CA GLY A 119 -18.11 11.84 -5.08
C GLY A 119 -16.83 12.68 -4.86
N TRP A 120 -16.80 13.51 -3.82
CA TRP A 120 -15.62 14.30 -3.47
C TRP A 120 -14.43 13.39 -3.09
N ALA A 121 -14.69 12.24 -2.46
CA ALA A 121 -13.68 11.32 -1.92
C ALA A 121 -12.78 10.68 -3.00
N THR A 122 -13.24 10.65 -4.26
CA THR A 122 -12.53 10.06 -5.39
C THR A 122 -12.13 11.10 -6.44
N SER A 123 -12.80 12.25 -6.49
CA SER A 123 -12.59 13.32 -7.48
C SER A 123 -11.19 13.94 -7.47
N THR A 124 -10.49 13.90 -6.34
CA THR A 124 -9.12 14.44 -6.17
C THR A 124 -8.03 13.37 -6.27
N ASN A 125 -8.38 12.12 -6.63
CA ASN A 125 -7.46 10.99 -6.65
C ASN A 125 -6.45 11.07 -7.80
N GLN A 126 -5.47 11.96 -7.68
CA GLN A 126 -4.24 11.84 -8.43
C GLN A 126 -3.39 10.77 -7.74
N GLY A 127 -3.36 9.57 -8.30
CA GLY A 127 -2.39 8.56 -7.89
C GLY A 127 -0.96 9.13 -7.92
N TRP A 128 0.00 8.41 -7.35
CA TRP A 128 1.43 8.82 -7.34
C TRP A 128 2.02 9.16 -8.74
N ALA A 129 1.32 8.80 -9.82
CA ALA A 129 1.66 9.10 -11.22
C ALA A 129 0.70 10.11 -11.90
N GLY A 130 -0.18 10.79 -11.17
CA GLY A 130 -1.20 11.71 -11.70
C GLY A 130 -0.66 12.97 -12.39
N ASN A 131 0.67 13.14 -12.44
CA ASN A 131 1.34 14.26 -13.09
C ASN A 131 2.32 13.84 -14.21
N TYR A 132 2.13 12.69 -14.84
CA TYR A 132 2.69 12.49 -16.18
C TYR A 132 1.63 12.84 -17.22
N LYS A 133 1.66 14.11 -17.66
CA LYS A 133 1.15 14.48 -18.98
C LYS A 133 2.11 14.00 -20.05
#